data_AF-A0AAE0E1M1-F1
#
_entry.id   AF-A0AAE0E1M1-F1
#
_cell.length_a   1.000
_cell.length_b   1.000
_cell.length_c   1.000
_cell.angle_alpha   90.00
_cell.angle_beta   90.00
_cell.angle_gamma   90.00
#
_symmetry.space_group_name_H-M   'P 1'
#
loop_
_entity.id
_entity.type
_entity.pdbx_description
1 polymer ?
#
loop_
_entity_poly.entity_id
_entity_poly.type
_entity_poly.pdbx_seq_one_letter_code
_entity_poly.pdbx_strand_id
1 'polypeptide(L)'
;MPDVILVMIITDQDGAITNVSYHVYPNTLHRFCIWHIETKFSMTLDATIPYYNSNVFRRCIWDFETLEEFDLKWEEVVEQTKTAHNALLKSFFSLRSKWVPIYVKHVFSAGMSSSQRVESVHTFFKRYVSNKNSLFDFINRFEIAIKHLRHSKLQKDHINFNSKPLLRTSLAMEKQLGDIYTHEIF
;
A
#
# COMPACT_ATOMS: atom_id res chain seq x y z
N MET A 1 16.81 -14.67 -18.43
CA MET A 1 15.89 -13.74 -17.73
C MET A 1 16.76 -12.66 -17.11
N PRO A 2 16.45 -11.36 -17.24
CA PRO A 2 17.19 -10.35 -16.50
C PRO A 2 17.07 -10.64 -15.01
N ASP A 3 18.15 -10.47 -14.26
CA ASP A 3 18.15 -10.63 -12.81
C ASP A 3 17.12 -9.68 -12.20
N VAL A 4 16.06 -10.24 -11.61
CA VAL A 4 15.02 -9.45 -10.96
C VAL A 4 15.60 -8.94 -9.64
N ILE A 5 16.04 -7.69 -9.63
CA ILE A 5 16.51 -7.02 -8.42
C ILE A 5 15.29 -6.55 -7.63
N LEU A 6 15.18 -7.01 -6.38
CA LEU A 6 14.17 -6.54 -5.46
C LEU A 6 14.54 -5.12 -5.00
N VAL A 7 13.83 -4.11 -5.49
CA VAL A 7 14.15 -2.70 -5.21
C VAL A 7 13.50 -2.20 -3.90
N MET A 8 12.26 -2.63 -3.63
CA MET A 8 11.48 -2.16 -2.49
C MET A 8 10.62 -3.28 -1.89
N ILE A 9 10.51 -3.28 -0.57
CA ILE A 9 9.55 -4.10 0.19
C ILE A 9 8.65 -3.16 0.99
N ILE A 10 7.33 -3.38 0.92
CA ILE A 10 6.33 -2.68 1.72
C ILE A 10 5.71 -3.69 2.68
N THR A 11 5.79 -3.45 3.98
CA THR A 11 5.17 -4.30 5.00
C THR A 11 4.41 -3.49 6.03
N ASP A 12 3.69 -4.16 6.90
CA ASP A 12 3.17 -3.51 8.10
C ASP A 12 4.32 -3.20 9.06
N GLN A 13 4.02 -2.40 10.09
CA GLN A 13 5.00 -2.07 11.12
C GLN A 13 5.25 -3.29 12.02
N ASP A 14 6.30 -4.05 11.71
CA ASP A 14 6.72 -5.24 12.47
C ASP A 14 8.24 -5.27 12.63
N GLY A 15 8.71 -5.42 13.88
CA GLY A 15 10.14 -5.39 14.20
C GLY A 15 10.92 -6.60 13.69
N ALA A 16 10.30 -7.80 13.70
CA ALA A 16 10.94 -9.02 13.22
C ALA A 16 11.10 -8.98 11.69
N ILE A 17 10.05 -8.58 10.98
CA ILE A 17 10.09 -8.40 9.51
C ILE A 17 11.09 -7.31 9.14
N THR A 18 11.14 -6.20 9.88
CA THR A 18 12.13 -5.14 9.65
C THR A 18 13.55 -5.68 9.78
N ASN A 19 13.83 -6.44 10.84
CA ASN A 19 15.14 -7.04 11.09
C ASN A 19 15.53 -8.05 10.01
N VAL A 20 14.62 -8.97 9.67
CA VAL A 20 14.85 -9.97 8.62
C VAL A 20 15.08 -9.30 7.27
N SER A 21 14.29 -8.28 6.92
CA SER A 21 14.45 -7.56 5.66
C SER A 21 15.84 -6.93 5.55
N TYR A 22 16.34 -6.33 6.63
CA TYR A 22 17.69 -5.76 6.68
C TYR A 22 18.79 -6.81 6.45
N HIS A 23 18.66 -8.00 7.05
CA HIS A 23 19.69 -9.04 6.94
C HIS A 23 19.62 -9.84 5.63
N VAL A 24 18.42 -10.14 5.14
CA VAL A 24 18.22 -10.97 3.94
C VAL A 24 18.31 -10.12 2.66
N TYR A 25 17.87 -8.88 2.72
CA TYR A 25 17.80 -7.97 1.58
C TYR A 25 18.43 -6.60 1.90
N PRO A 26 19.74 -6.53 2.19
CA PRO A 26 20.40 -5.31 2.67
C PRO A 26 20.36 -4.16 1.66
N ASN A 27 20.26 -4.46 0.36
CA ASN A 27 20.20 -3.47 -0.72
C ASN A 27 18.77 -3.08 -1.12
N THR A 28 17.77 -3.60 -0.41
CA THR A 28 16.36 -3.35 -0.71
C THR A 28 15.80 -2.29 0.21
N LEU A 29 15.12 -1.29 -0.36
CA LEU A 29 14.43 -0.29 0.45
C LEU A 29 13.21 -0.92 1.14
N HIS A 30 13.32 -1.12 2.45
CA HIS A 30 12.18 -1.53 3.27
C HIS A 30 11.43 -0.32 3.80
N ARG A 31 10.11 -0.26 3.55
CA ARG A 31 9.19 0.79 4.01
C ARG A 31 7.93 0.20 4.65
N PHE A 32 7.27 0.98 5.49
CA PHE A 32 5.98 0.63 6.06
C PHE A 32 4.83 1.02 5.13
N CYS A 33 3.77 0.21 5.18
CA CYS A 33 2.49 0.45 4.52
C CYS A 33 1.88 1.73 5.09
N ILE A 34 1.77 2.76 4.26
CA ILE A 34 1.32 4.07 4.72
C ILE A 34 -0.14 4.04 5.18
N TRP A 35 -0.97 3.19 4.57
CA TRP A 35 -2.36 3.03 4.96
C TRP A 35 -2.50 2.52 6.40
N HIS A 36 -1.66 1.57 6.81
CA HIS A 36 -1.65 1.08 8.19
C HIS A 36 -1.16 2.15 9.17
N ILE A 37 -0.19 2.96 8.75
CA ILE A 37 0.26 4.12 9.52
C ILE A 37 -0.90 5.12 9.69
N GLU A 38 -1.50 5.59 8.59
CA GLU A 38 -2.65 6.52 8.57
C GLU A 38 -3.84 6.01 9.40
N THR A 39 -4.12 4.71 9.33
CA THR A 39 -5.17 4.06 10.14
C THR A 39 -4.83 4.11 11.62
N LYS A 40 -3.60 3.76 12.00
CA LYS A 40 -3.14 3.81 13.40
C LYS A 40 -3.18 5.24 13.94
N PHE A 41 -2.80 6.23 13.14
CA PHE A 41 -2.96 7.65 13.49
C PHE A 41 -4.43 8.02 13.71
N SER A 42 -5.30 7.69 12.77
CA SER A 42 -6.74 8.02 12.84
C SER A 42 -7.44 7.39 14.05
N MET A 43 -7.00 6.19 14.47
CA MET A 43 -7.51 5.52 15.67
C MET A 43 -6.96 6.09 16.97
N THR A 44 -5.76 6.68 16.94
CA THR A 44 -5.07 7.14 18.15
C THR A 44 -5.31 8.63 18.44
N LEU A 45 -5.51 9.44 17.41
CA LEU A 45 -5.83 10.85 17.56
C LEU A 45 -7.32 10.99 17.91
N ASP A 46 -7.63 11.66 19.01
CA ASP A 46 -9.01 11.98 19.36
C ASP A 46 -9.54 13.16 18.53
N ALA A 47 -10.86 13.36 18.51
CA ALA A 47 -11.51 14.45 17.78
C ALA A 47 -11.13 15.86 18.30
N THR A 48 -10.37 15.97 19.40
CA THR A 48 -9.93 17.25 19.97
C THR A 48 -8.63 17.75 19.36
N ILE A 49 -8.01 16.96 18.47
CA ILE A 49 -6.78 17.32 17.76
C ILE A 49 -7.14 17.98 16.41
N PRO A 50 -6.59 19.17 16.08
CA PRO A 50 -6.86 19.86 14.81
C PRO A 50 -6.58 19.02 13.55
N TYR A 51 -5.76 17.98 13.69
CA TYR A 51 -5.34 17.05 12.64
C TYR A 51 -6.10 15.71 12.65
N TYR A 52 -7.14 15.55 13.47
CA TYR A 52 -8.01 14.35 13.47
C TYR A 52 -8.67 14.12 12.10
N ASN A 53 -8.94 15.19 11.37
CA ASN A 53 -9.51 15.10 10.03
C ASN A 53 -8.51 14.39 9.10
N SER A 54 -8.90 13.21 8.60
CA SER A 54 -8.08 12.36 7.73
C SER A 54 -7.53 13.10 6.51
N ASN A 55 -8.26 14.07 5.95
CA ASN A 55 -7.77 14.88 4.83
C ASN A 55 -6.69 15.87 5.24
N VAL A 56 -6.81 16.49 6.42
CA VAL A 56 -5.78 17.41 6.94
C VAL A 56 -4.52 16.63 7.25
N PHE A 57 -4.65 15.49 7.92
CA PHE A 57 -3.54 14.60 8.22
C PHE A 57 -2.84 14.08 6.95
N ARG A 58 -3.60 13.69 5.94
CA ARG A 58 -3.05 13.25 4.66
C ARG A 58 -2.21 14.36 4.01
N ARG A 59 -2.68 15.62 4.02
CA ARG A 59 -1.86 16.74 3.53
C ARG A 59 -0.56 16.92 4.34
N CYS A 60 -0.63 16.75 5.66
CA CYS A 60 0.54 16.73 6.55
C CYS A 60 1.50 15.53 6.35
N ILE A 61 1.23 14.64 5.40
CA ILE A 61 2.16 13.58 5.00
C ILE A 61 2.59 13.72 3.53
N TRP A 62 1.65 14.09 2.66
CA TRP A 62 1.78 13.96 1.22
C TRP A 62 2.14 15.27 0.49
N ASP A 63 1.85 16.43 1.07
CA ASP A 63 1.91 17.72 0.37
C ASP A 63 3.24 18.46 0.64
N PHE A 64 4.36 17.75 0.58
CA PHE A 64 5.69 18.34 0.76
C PHE A 64 6.63 18.02 -0.40
N GLU A 65 7.41 19.01 -0.79
CA GLU A 65 8.39 18.89 -1.87
C GLU A 65 9.81 18.71 -1.34
N THR A 66 10.07 19.13 -0.11
CA THR A 66 11.38 19.02 0.56
C THR A 66 11.27 18.27 1.90
N LEU A 67 12.40 17.76 2.39
CA LEU A 67 12.45 17.09 3.69
C LEU A 67 12.29 18.11 4.82
N GLU A 68 12.84 19.31 4.62
CA GLU A 68 12.83 20.43 5.56
C GLU A 68 11.42 20.96 5.80
N GLU A 69 10.63 21.15 4.74
CA GLU A 69 9.22 21.55 4.87
C GLU A 69 8.40 20.53 5.66
N PHE A 70 8.63 19.23 5.40
CA PHE A 70 7.97 18.16 6.15
C PHE A 70 8.38 18.16 7.62
N ASP A 71 9.68 18.21 7.92
CA ASP A 71 10.19 18.14 9.29
C ASP A 71 9.69 19.34 10.11
N LEU A 72 9.75 20.57 9.57
CA LEU A 72 9.20 21.77 10.21
C LEU A 72 7.69 21.65 10.45
N LYS A 73 6.93 21.19 9.46
CA LYS A 73 5.49 21.08 9.61
C LYS A 73 5.10 19.99 10.61
N TRP A 74 5.87 18.92 10.68
CA TRP A 74 5.63 17.85 11.65
C TRP A 74 5.92 18.30 13.08
N GLU A 75 6.95 19.12 13.29
CA GLU A 75 7.22 19.74 14.60
C GLU A 75 6.04 20.58 15.09
N GLU A 76 5.45 21.41 14.23
CA GLU A 76 4.22 22.17 14.56
C GLU A 76 3.06 21.24 14.96
N VAL A 77 2.88 20.12 14.25
CA VAL A 77 1.84 19.13 14.55
C VAL A 77 2.04 18.54 15.94
N VAL A 78 3.28 18.19 16.29
CA VAL A 78 3.64 17.61 17.60
C VAL A 78 3.48 18.62 18.74
N GLU A 79 3.79 19.90 18.50
CA GLU A 79 3.64 20.97 19.50
C GLU A 79 2.15 21.25 19.80
N GLN A 80 1.30 21.22 18.78
CA GLN A 80 -0.13 21.49 18.90
C GLN A 80 -0.93 20.33 19.49
N THR A 81 -0.35 19.14 19.59
CA THR A 81 -0.99 17.97 20.19
C THR A 81 -0.77 17.85 21.70
N LYS A 82 -1.82 17.42 22.41
CA LYS A 82 -1.76 17.20 23.87
C LYS A 82 -0.70 16.15 24.23
N THR A 83 -0.14 16.30 25.43
CA THR A 83 0.97 15.47 25.97
C THR A 83 0.76 13.95 25.86
N ALA A 84 -0.48 13.46 25.96
CA ALA A 84 -0.78 12.03 25.85
C ALA A 84 -0.42 11.41 24.47
N HIS A 85 -0.49 12.19 23.39
CA HIS A 85 -0.21 11.70 22.03
C HIS A 85 1.21 12.01 21.55
N ASN A 86 1.93 12.91 22.24
CA ASN A 86 3.26 13.36 21.82
C ASN A 86 4.29 12.22 21.75
N ALA A 87 4.22 11.23 22.65
CA ALA A 87 5.13 10.08 22.60
C ALA A 87 4.93 9.23 21.33
N LEU A 88 3.68 9.04 20.93
CA LEU A 88 3.32 8.28 19.74
C LEU A 88 3.71 9.04 18.46
N LEU A 89 3.41 10.33 18.36
CA LEU A 89 3.77 11.16 17.22
C LEU A 89 5.28 11.25 17.03
N LYS A 90 6.04 11.35 18.14
CA LYS A 90 7.51 11.27 18.13
C LYS A 90 8.01 9.91 17.65
N SER A 91 7.35 8.82 18.05
CA SER A 91 7.68 7.46 17.57
C SER A 91 7.44 7.29 16.06
N PHE A 92 6.38 7.89 15.52
CA PHE A 92 6.19 7.91 14.07
C PHE A 92 7.22 8.77 13.35
N PHE A 93 7.56 9.93 13.92
CA PHE A 93 8.58 10.81 13.37
C PHE A 93 9.98 10.18 13.35
N SER A 94 10.34 9.42 14.37
CA SER A 94 11.62 8.71 14.40
C SER A 94 11.74 7.67 13.28
N LEU A 95 10.60 7.15 12.80
CA LEU A 95 10.51 6.21 11.69
C LEU A 95 10.17 6.87 10.34
N ARG A 96 10.18 8.21 10.23
CA ARG A 96 9.71 8.93 9.04
C ARG A 96 10.34 8.49 7.72
N SER A 97 11.63 8.14 7.74
CA SER A 97 12.35 7.63 6.56
C SER A 97 11.79 6.31 6.01
N LYS A 98 11.00 5.59 6.81
CA LYS A 98 10.38 4.31 6.45
C LYS A 98 8.95 4.45 5.93
N TRP A 99 8.27 5.59 6.04
CA TRP A 99 6.86 5.65 5.65
C TRP A 99 6.43 6.94 4.97
N VAL A 100 7.13 8.05 5.23
CA VAL A 100 6.80 9.35 4.67
C VAL A 100 7.19 9.39 3.18
N PRO A 101 6.27 9.77 2.28
CA PRO A 101 6.48 9.75 0.83
C PRO A 101 7.71 10.52 0.36
N ILE A 102 7.97 11.72 0.91
CA ILE A 102 9.09 12.55 0.44
C ILE A 102 10.45 11.88 0.71
N TYR A 103 10.58 11.13 1.81
CA TYR A 103 11.80 10.38 2.15
C TYR A 103 12.07 9.21 1.20
N VAL A 104 11.04 8.64 0.59
CA VAL A 104 11.15 7.46 -0.29
C VAL A 104 10.96 7.79 -1.77
N LYS A 105 10.74 9.06 -2.12
CA LYS A 105 10.48 9.53 -3.49
C LYS A 105 11.63 9.25 -4.47
N HIS A 106 12.84 9.05 -3.96
CA HIS A 106 14.01 8.69 -4.75
C HIS A 106 13.96 7.25 -5.32
N VAL A 107 13.01 6.42 -4.88
CA VAL A 107 12.78 5.08 -5.41
C VAL A 107 11.43 5.00 -6.14
N PHE A 108 11.46 4.54 -7.38
CA PHE A 108 10.23 4.34 -8.16
C PHE A 108 9.39 3.20 -7.56
N SER A 109 8.18 3.54 -7.11
CA SER A 109 7.23 2.57 -6.52
C SER A 109 6.01 2.28 -7.39
N ALA A 110 5.92 2.85 -8.61
CA ALA A 110 4.73 2.76 -9.46
C ALA A 110 3.42 3.14 -8.73
N GLY A 111 3.48 4.10 -7.81
CA GLY A 111 2.34 4.52 -6.99
C GLY A 111 2.01 3.59 -5.81
N MET A 112 2.77 2.51 -5.60
CA MET A 112 2.60 1.62 -4.46
C MET A 112 3.02 2.34 -3.17
N SER A 113 2.05 2.57 -2.31
CA SER A 113 2.25 3.18 -0.99
C SER A 113 1.71 2.32 0.15
N SER A 114 0.97 1.26 -0.18
CA SER A 114 0.32 0.37 0.75
C SER A 114 0.41 -1.08 0.26
N SER A 115 0.11 -2.02 1.16
CA SER A 115 -0.06 -3.45 0.87
C SER A 115 -1.35 -3.77 0.09
N GLN A 116 -1.90 -2.82 -0.68
CA GLN A 116 -3.15 -2.91 -1.46
C GLN A 116 -3.35 -4.24 -2.17
N ARG A 117 -2.30 -4.79 -2.79
CA ARG A 117 -2.35 -6.08 -3.49
C ARG A 117 -2.65 -7.25 -2.54
N VAL A 118 -2.09 -7.24 -1.34
CA VAL A 118 -2.36 -8.25 -0.32
C VAL A 118 -3.76 -8.05 0.26
N GLU A 119 -4.18 -6.80 0.46
CA GLU A 119 -5.53 -6.50 0.98
C GLU A 119 -6.65 -6.89 0.01
N SER A 120 -6.43 -6.75 -1.30
CA SER A 120 -7.40 -7.21 -2.30
C SER A 120 -7.53 -8.73 -2.29
N VAL A 121 -6.41 -9.44 -2.16
CA VAL A 121 -6.38 -10.90 -1.99
C VAL A 121 -7.07 -11.30 -0.69
N HIS A 122 -6.78 -10.62 0.42
CA HIS A 122 -7.41 -10.88 1.72
C HIS A 122 -8.92 -10.67 1.66
N THR A 123 -9.38 -9.59 1.02
CA THR A 123 -10.80 -9.31 0.79
C THR A 123 -11.48 -10.38 -0.04
N PHE A 124 -10.80 -10.91 -1.05
CA PHE A 124 -11.29 -12.05 -1.83
C PHE A 124 -11.47 -13.29 -0.93
N PHE A 125 -10.46 -13.66 -0.13
CA PHE A 125 -10.53 -14.84 0.73
C PHE A 125 -11.55 -14.73 1.86
N LYS A 126 -11.79 -13.53 2.41
CA LYS A 126 -12.83 -13.28 3.44
C LYS A 126 -14.24 -13.71 2.99
N ARG A 127 -14.49 -13.88 1.70
CA ARG A 127 -15.76 -14.41 1.16
C ARG A 127 -15.90 -15.93 1.33
N TYR A 128 -14.79 -16.62 1.48
CA TYR A 128 -14.73 -18.09 1.55
C TYR A 128 -14.45 -18.60 2.95
N VAL A 129 -13.68 -17.85 3.74
CA VAL A 129 -13.22 -18.24 5.10
C VAL A 129 -13.73 -17.26 6.17
N SER A 130 -13.99 -17.78 7.36
CA SER A 130 -14.43 -17.04 8.54
C SER A 130 -13.78 -17.60 9.81
N ASN A 131 -13.83 -16.82 10.90
CA ASN A 131 -13.33 -17.24 12.20
C ASN A 131 -14.11 -18.42 12.84
N LYS A 132 -15.24 -18.83 12.24
CA LYS A 132 -16.04 -19.98 12.69
C LYS A 132 -15.65 -21.29 12.03
N ASN A 133 -14.78 -21.26 11.02
CA ASN A 133 -14.37 -22.48 10.32
C ASN A 133 -13.37 -23.27 11.17
N SER A 134 -13.51 -24.60 11.18
CA SER A 134 -12.44 -25.47 11.65
C SER A 134 -11.23 -25.37 10.73
N LEU A 135 -10.06 -25.83 11.18
CA LEU A 135 -8.86 -25.86 10.33
C LEU A 135 -9.08 -26.71 9.07
N PHE A 136 -9.80 -27.83 9.19
CA PHE A 136 -10.15 -28.67 8.05
C PHE A 136 -11.06 -27.96 7.05
N ASP A 137 -12.10 -27.28 7.55
CA ASP A 137 -12.99 -26.47 6.71
C ASP A 137 -12.23 -25.34 6.02
N PHE A 138 -11.30 -24.71 6.73
CA PHE A 138 -10.45 -23.67 6.18
C PHE A 138 -9.65 -24.18 4.98
N ILE A 139 -8.97 -25.32 5.09
CA ILE A 139 -8.19 -25.89 3.99
C ILE A 139 -9.06 -26.12 2.76
N ASN A 140 -10.20 -26.81 2.93
CA ASN A 140 -11.11 -27.10 1.83
C ASN A 140 -11.65 -25.82 1.16
N ARG A 141 -12.04 -24.83 1.96
CA ARG A 141 -12.55 -23.53 1.46
C ARG A 141 -11.47 -22.72 0.77
N PHE A 142 -10.25 -22.76 1.30
CA PHE A 142 -9.10 -22.08 0.73
C PHE A 142 -8.75 -22.67 -0.65
N GLU A 143 -8.77 -23.99 -0.80
CA GLU A 143 -8.55 -24.63 -2.10
C GLU A 143 -9.61 -24.24 -3.13
N ILE A 144 -10.89 -24.20 -2.74
CA ILE A 144 -12.00 -23.74 -3.59
C ILE A 144 -11.76 -22.29 -4.02
N ALA A 145 -11.40 -21.42 -3.09
CA ALA A 145 -11.10 -20.02 -3.36
C ALA A 145 -9.94 -19.87 -4.37
N ILE A 146 -8.87 -20.64 -4.21
CA ILE A 146 -7.73 -20.66 -5.15
C ILE A 146 -8.17 -21.13 -6.55
N LYS A 147 -8.99 -22.19 -6.65
CA LYS A 147 -9.51 -22.66 -7.93
C LYS A 147 -10.34 -21.58 -8.63
N HIS A 148 -11.22 -20.91 -7.89
CA HIS A 148 -12.00 -19.78 -8.41
C HIS A 148 -11.12 -18.63 -8.87
N LEU A 149 -10.11 -18.25 -8.07
CA LEU A 149 -9.18 -17.17 -8.41
C LEU A 149 -8.42 -17.47 -9.71
N ARG A 150 -7.89 -18.69 -9.84
CA ARG A 150 -7.19 -19.16 -11.04
C ARG A 150 -8.10 -19.18 -12.26
N HIS A 151 -9.32 -19.69 -12.11
CA HIS A 151 -10.29 -19.74 -13.20
C HIS A 151 -10.68 -18.34 -13.69
N SER A 152 -10.99 -17.42 -12.77
CA SER A 152 -11.31 -16.03 -13.11
C SER A 152 -10.13 -15.33 -13.80
N LYS A 153 -8.89 -15.56 -13.34
CA LYS A 153 -7.69 -15.03 -13.99
C LYS A 153 -7.53 -15.57 -15.42
N LEU A 154 -7.70 -16.88 -15.62
CA LEU A 154 -7.64 -17.51 -16.95
C LEU A 154 -8.69 -16.93 -17.91
N GLN A 155 -9.92 -16.68 -17.43
CA GLN A 155 -10.96 -16.05 -18.23
C GLN A 155 -10.57 -14.62 -18.64
N LYS A 156 -10.04 -13.81 -17.71
CA LYS A 156 -9.54 -12.47 -18.02
C LYS A 156 -8.38 -12.51 -19.01
N ASP A 157 -7.42 -13.40 -18.82
CA ASP A 157 -6.26 -13.57 -19.70
C ASP A 157 -6.70 -14.01 -21.10
N HIS A 158 -7.69 -14.90 -21.21
CA HIS A 158 -8.28 -15.30 -22.48
C HIS A 158 -8.92 -14.13 -23.22
N ILE A 159 -9.68 -13.27 -22.52
CA ILE A 159 -10.27 -12.06 -23.13
C ILE A 159 -9.17 -11.11 -23.59
N ASN A 160 -8.17 -10.83 -22.73
CA ASN A 160 -7.06 -9.94 -23.06
C ASN A 160 -6.24 -10.42 -24.26
N PHE A 161 -6.11 -11.74 -24.46
CA PHE A 161 -5.37 -12.31 -25.57
C PHE A 161 -6.18 -12.31 -26.89
N ASN A 162 -7.49 -12.55 -26.80
CA ASN A 162 -8.33 -12.78 -27.98
C ASN A 162 -9.15 -11.56 -28.41
N SER A 163 -9.19 -10.50 -27.63
CA SER A 163 -9.88 -9.27 -27.99
C SER A 163 -9.09 -8.04 -27.57
N LYS A 164 -9.35 -6.93 -28.25
CA LYS A 164 -8.81 -5.61 -27.90
C LYS A 164 -9.87 -4.78 -27.16
N PRO A 165 -9.44 -3.88 -26.25
CA PRO A 165 -10.35 -2.95 -25.63
C PRO A 165 -11.07 -2.08 -26.66
N LEU A 166 -12.30 -1.66 -26.34
CA LEU A 166 -13.08 -0.78 -27.21
C LEU A 166 -12.51 0.64 -27.16
N LEU A 167 -12.04 1.15 -28.29
CA LEU A 167 -11.58 2.54 -28.42
C LEU A 167 -12.79 3.49 -28.30
N ARG A 168 -12.66 4.52 -27.46
CA ARG A 168 -13.68 5.57 -27.28
C ARG A 168 -13.53 6.71 -28.28
N THR A 169 -12.33 6.92 -28.81
CA THR A 169 -12.00 7.94 -29.79
C THR A 169 -11.20 7.33 -30.95
N SER A 170 -10.92 8.14 -31.97
CA SER A 170 -10.09 7.76 -33.12
C SER A 170 -8.62 8.19 -32.98
N LEU A 171 -8.18 8.57 -31.78
CA LEU A 171 -6.82 9.03 -31.56
C LEU A 171 -5.81 7.90 -31.71
N ALA A 172 -4.71 8.17 -32.42
CA ALA A 172 -3.65 7.18 -32.64
C ALA A 172 -3.02 6.69 -31.32
N MET A 173 -2.90 7.58 -30.32
CA MET A 173 -2.43 7.24 -28.98
C MET A 173 -3.35 6.22 -28.30
N GLU A 174 -4.66 6.42 -28.38
CA GLU A 174 -5.62 5.50 -27.76
C GLU A 174 -5.54 4.11 -28.38
N LYS A 175 -5.40 4.02 -29.70
CA LYS A 175 -5.16 2.75 -30.39
C LYS A 175 -3.90 2.04 -29.87
N GLN A 176 -2.80 2.77 -29.73
CA GLN A 176 -1.55 2.23 -29.20
C GLN A 176 -1.71 1.74 -27.74
N LEU A 177 -2.41 2.50 -26.90
CA LEU A 177 -2.66 2.11 -25.51
C LEU A 177 -3.53 0.85 -25.43
N GLY A 178 -4.53 0.71 -26.31
CA GLY A 178 -5.39 -0.48 -26.38
C GLY A 178 -4.63 -1.72 -26.85
N ASP A 179 -3.52 -1.55 -27.56
CA ASP A 179 -2.65 -2.65 -27.95
C ASP A 179 -1.73 -3.13 -26.82
N ILE A 180 -1.34 -2.22 -25.91
CA ILE A 180 -0.37 -2.45 -24.83
C ILE A 180 -1.05 -2.89 -23.53
N TYR A 181 -2.16 -2.26 -23.17
CA TYR A 181 -2.84 -2.48 -21.89
C TYR A 181 -3.89 -3.58 -21.94
N THR A 182 -4.15 -4.19 -20.78
CA THR A 182 -5.25 -5.14 -20.61
C THR A 182 -6.60 -4.40 -20.59
N HIS A 183 -7.70 -5.13 -20.84
CA HIS A 183 -9.07 -4.58 -20.75
C HIS A 183 -9.42 -4.00 -19.38
N GLU A 184 -8.70 -4.39 -18.32
CA GLU A 184 -8.93 -3.87 -16.96
C GLU A 184 -8.26 -2.51 -16.73
N ILE A 185 -7.19 -2.19 -17.47
CA ILE A 185 -6.42 -0.95 -17.30
C ILE A 185 -6.82 0.10 -18.35
N PHE A 186 -7.22 -0.32 -19.55
CA PHE A 186 -7.64 0.54 -20.65
C PHE A 186 -9.03 1.14 -20.44
#